data_AF-A0A453BDX2-F1
#
_entry.id   AF-A0A453BDX2-F1
#
_cell.length_a   1.000
_cell.length_b   1.000
_cell.length_c   1.000
_cell.angle_alpha   90.00
_cell.angle_beta   90.00
_cell.angle_gamma   90.00
#
_symmetry.space_group_name_H-M   'P 1'
#
loop_
_entity.id
_entity.type
_entity.pdbx_description
1 polymer ?
#
loop_
_entity_poly.entity_id
_entity_poly.type
_entity_poly.pdbx_seq_one_letter_code
_entity_poly.pdbx_strand_id
1 'polypeptide(L)'
;RRRDCALKIFMNEGLSWRGISHNHPATFDTLAMDPPTKQAVIADLDRFLKRKEYYRRIGKAWKRGYLLYGPPGTGKSSLVAAVANYLRFNLYDLDLSEIQELLAEVEVTPAEVSEMLLRNEDADIALLGLVEFLTPKKQGKKDSVK
;
A
#
# COMPACT_ATOMS: atom_id res chain seq x y z
N ARG A 1 -0.12 15.78 23.82
CA ARG A 1 0.55 16.65 22.83
C ARG A 1 0.65 15.88 21.51
N ARG A 2 -0.36 15.94 20.64
CA ARG A 2 -0.27 15.39 19.27
C ARG A 2 0.55 16.41 18.47
N ARG A 3 1.77 16.03 18.07
CA ARG A 3 2.62 16.89 17.23
C ARG A 3 1.90 17.08 15.89
N ASP A 4 1.91 18.30 15.37
CA ASP A 4 1.67 18.59 13.96
C ASP A 4 2.77 17.90 13.13
N CYS A 5 2.68 16.57 13.02
CA CYS A 5 3.54 15.81 12.14
C CYS A 5 3.02 16.04 10.73
N ALA A 6 3.73 16.86 9.96
CA ALA A 6 3.56 16.93 8.51
C ALA A 6 3.55 15.49 7.97
N LEU A 7 2.48 15.14 7.27
CA LEU A 7 2.38 13.84 6.63
C LEU A 7 3.55 13.70 5.65
N LYS A 8 4.07 12.50 5.48
CA LYS A 8 5.15 12.22 4.53
C LYS A 8 4.67 11.26 3.46
N ILE A 9 5.10 11.48 2.22
CA ILE A 9 5.11 10.45 1.19
C ILE A 9 6.50 9.84 1.20
N PHE A 10 6.59 8.54 1.34
CA PHE A 10 7.80 7.76 1.15
C PHE A 10 7.74 7.10 -0.23
N MET A 11 8.75 7.32 -1.06
CA MET A 11 8.90 6.64 -2.35
C MET A 11 10.05 5.65 -2.23
N ASN A 12 9.91 4.45 -2.78
CA ASN A 12 11.01 3.49 -2.82
C ASN A 12 12.02 3.87 -3.91
N GLU A 13 13.29 3.87 -3.53
CA GLU A 13 14.43 3.95 -4.44
C GLU A 13 15.33 2.75 -4.15
N GLY A 14 15.21 1.71 -4.96
CA GLY A 14 15.73 0.38 -4.66
C GLY A 14 15.15 -0.15 -3.35
N LEU A 15 16.03 -0.42 -2.36
CA LEU A 15 15.67 -0.93 -1.04
C LEU A 15 15.54 0.17 0.04
N SER A 16 15.52 1.44 -0.36
CA SER A 16 15.47 2.56 0.58
C SER A 16 14.24 3.44 0.36
N TRP A 17 13.68 3.99 1.44
CA TRP A 17 12.57 4.94 1.35
C TRP A 17 13.06 6.39 1.42
N ARG A 18 12.74 7.16 0.38
CA ARG A 18 12.94 8.61 0.37
C ARG A 18 11.65 9.32 0.79
N GLY A 19 11.69 10.03 1.92
CA GLY A 19 10.54 10.78 2.44
C GLY A 19 10.50 12.23 1.93
N ILE A 20 9.39 12.62 1.32
CA ILE A 20 9.05 14.01 0.99
C ILE A 20 7.84 14.47 1.81
N SER A 21 7.77 15.76 2.13
CA SER A 21 6.61 16.33 2.83
C SER A 21 5.35 16.24 1.97
N HIS A 22 4.32 15.59 2.50
CA HIS A 22 3.01 15.45 1.88
C HIS A 22 2.16 16.68 2.17
N ASN A 23 2.09 17.59 1.21
CA ASN A 23 1.16 18.73 1.22
C ASN A 23 0.11 18.57 0.11
N HIS A 24 -0.60 17.44 0.09
CA HIS A 24 -1.65 17.25 -0.91
C HIS A 24 -2.96 17.89 -0.46
N PRO A 25 -3.57 18.80 -1.24
CA PRO A 25 -4.79 19.52 -0.84
C PRO A 25 -6.08 18.67 -0.89
N ALA A 26 -5.98 17.37 -1.17
CA ALA A 26 -7.15 16.55 -1.42
C ALA A 26 -7.80 16.12 -0.10
N THR A 27 -9.08 16.41 0.05
CA THR A 27 -9.93 15.93 1.13
C THR A 27 -11.13 15.21 0.53
N PHE A 28 -11.89 14.49 1.38
CA PHE A 28 -13.17 13.92 0.96
C PHE A 28 -14.16 14.99 0.47
N ASP A 29 -14.02 16.24 0.94
CA ASP A 29 -14.87 17.36 0.50
C ASP A 29 -14.52 17.81 -0.93
N THR A 30 -13.22 17.87 -1.27
CA THR A 30 -12.76 18.25 -2.62
C THR A 30 -12.90 17.12 -3.65
N LEU A 31 -13.05 15.87 -3.20
CA LEU A 31 -13.08 14.71 -4.08
C LEU A 31 -14.42 14.62 -4.84
N ALA A 32 -14.37 14.65 -6.17
CA ALA A 32 -15.52 14.39 -7.03
C ALA A 32 -15.83 12.88 -7.07
N MET A 33 -16.85 12.47 -6.31
CA MET A 33 -17.33 11.09 -6.20
C MET A 33 -18.83 11.11 -5.86
N ASP A 34 -19.54 10.08 -6.29
CA ASP A 34 -20.91 9.80 -5.88
C ASP A 34 -21.07 9.85 -4.34
N PRO A 35 -21.95 10.71 -3.78
CA PRO A 35 -22.07 10.91 -2.33
C PRO A 35 -22.34 9.62 -1.51
N PRO A 36 -23.24 8.71 -1.93
CA PRO A 36 -23.42 7.41 -1.27
C PRO A 36 -22.12 6.61 -1.18
N THR A 37 -21.38 6.52 -2.28
CA THR A 37 -20.11 5.78 -2.35
C THR A 37 -19.06 6.42 -1.42
N LYS A 38 -18.98 7.74 -1.43
CA LYS A 38 -18.08 8.50 -0.55
C LYS A 38 -18.36 8.23 0.93
N GLN A 39 -19.63 8.25 1.32
CA GLN A 39 -20.05 7.98 2.71
C GLN A 39 -19.76 6.54 3.12
N ALA A 40 -19.95 5.57 2.22
CA ALA A 40 -19.63 4.17 2.48
C ALA A 40 -18.14 3.96 2.78
N VAL A 41 -17.25 4.61 2.01
CA VAL A 41 -15.80 4.55 2.23
C VAL A 41 -15.43 5.18 3.58
N ILE A 42 -15.94 6.38 3.89
CA ILE A 42 -15.66 7.06 5.17
C ILE A 42 -16.15 6.20 6.35
N ALA A 43 -17.36 5.65 6.28
CA ALA A 43 -17.92 4.81 7.32
C ALA A 43 -17.09 3.52 7.55
N ASP A 44 -16.53 2.94 6.48
CA ASP A 44 -15.64 1.79 6.59
C ASP A 44 -14.30 2.14 7.26
N LEU A 45 -13.71 3.28 6.91
CA LEU A 45 -12.50 3.80 7.54
C LEU A 45 -12.71 4.04 9.05
N ASP A 46 -13.81 4.68 9.43
CA ASP A 46 -14.18 4.89 10.84
C ASP A 46 -14.36 3.57 11.59
N ARG A 47 -15.02 2.60 10.95
CA ARG A 47 -15.22 1.26 11.51
C ARG A 47 -13.88 0.53 11.68
N PHE A 48 -12.96 0.65 10.73
CA PHE A 48 -11.63 0.07 10.81
C PHE A 48 -10.83 0.63 11.99
N LEU A 49 -10.84 1.96 12.17
CA LEU A 49 -10.17 2.64 13.29
C LEU A 49 -10.71 2.20 14.65
N LYS A 50 -12.04 2.15 14.81
CA LYS A 50 -12.70 1.77 16.08
C LYS A 50 -12.47 0.30 16.45
N ARG A 51 -12.20 -0.57 15.48
CA ARG A 51 -12.06 -2.02 15.70
C ARG A 51 -10.64 -2.47 16.05
N LYS A 52 -9.64 -1.58 16.14
CA LYS A 52 -8.26 -1.96 16.52
C LYS A 52 -8.18 -2.92 17.70
N GLU A 53 -8.91 -2.59 18.76
CA GLU A 53 -8.93 -3.39 19.99
C GLU A 53 -9.62 -4.75 19.81
N TYR A 54 -10.68 -4.78 18.98
CA TYR A 54 -11.39 -6.01 18.66
C TYR A 54 -10.48 -7.00 17.92
N TYR A 55 -9.74 -6.54 16.90
CA TYR A 55 -8.78 -7.38 16.15
C TYR A 55 -7.69 -7.94 17.08
N ARG A 56 -7.18 -7.10 17.99
CA ARG A 56 -6.20 -7.50 19.00
C ARG A 56 -6.73 -8.61 19.92
N ARG A 57 -7.97 -8.50 20.40
CA ARG A 57 -8.59 -9.51 21.29
C ARG A 57 -8.78 -10.87 20.64
N ILE A 58 -9.15 -10.90 19.35
CA ILE A 58 -9.39 -12.15 18.63
C ILE A 58 -8.11 -12.71 17.97
N GLY A 59 -6.95 -12.09 18.20
CA GLY A 59 -5.67 -12.53 17.65
C GLY A 59 -5.56 -12.41 16.13
N LYS A 60 -6.36 -11.54 15.48
CA LYS A 60 -6.31 -11.33 14.03
C LYS A 60 -5.51 -10.08 13.67
N ALA A 61 -4.79 -10.13 12.56
CA ALA A 61 -4.05 -8.98 12.03
C ALA A 61 -5.00 -7.81 11.72
N TRP A 62 -4.69 -6.63 12.24
CA TRP A 62 -5.49 -5.42 12.03
C TRP A 62 -5.11 -4.73 10.72
N LYS A 63 -5.59 -5.30 9.60
CA LYS A 63 -5.23 -4.89 8.23
C LYS A 63 -6.48 -4.68 7.38
N ARG A 64 -6.41 -3.74 6.43
CA ARG A 64 -7.50 -3.42 5.49
C ARG A 64 -6.93 -3.09 4.12
N GLY A 65 -7.34 -3.85 3.10
CA GLY A 65 -6.99 -3.61 1.70
C GLY A 65 -8.16 -3.02 0.91
N TYR A 66 -7.86 -2.09 0.01
CA TYR A 66 -8.81 -1.51 -0.93
C TYR A 66 -8.29 -1.66 -2.36
N LEU A 67 -9.15 -2.08 -3.28
CA LEU A 67 -8.83 -2.12 -4.71
C LEU A 67 -9.60 -1.00 -5.41
N LEU A 68 -8.87 -0.05 -6.00
CA LEU A 68 -9.43 1.06 -6.76
C LEU A 68 -9.24 0.79 -8.26
N TYR A 69 -10.33 0.67 -9.01
CA TYR A 69 -10.31 0.41 -10.45
C TYR A 69 -11.17 1.43 -11.20
N GLY A 70 -10.85 1.65 -12.47
CA GLY A 70 -11.59 2.57 -13.36
C GLY A 70 -10.67 3.34 -14.32
N PRO A 71 -11.24 4.12 -15.26
CA PRO A 71 -10.49 4.88 -16.25
C PRO A 71 -9.40 5.80 -15.67
N PRO A 72 -8.30 6.07 -16.38
CA PRO A 72 -7.33 7.07 -15.95
C PRO A 72 -8.00 8.45 -15.81
N GLY A 73 -7.54 9.26 -14.84
CA GLY A 73 -8.10 10.59 -14.59
C GLY A 73 -9.32 10.64 -13.66
N THR A 74 -9.91 9.52 -13.23
CA THR A 74 -11.06 9.50 -12.30
C THR A 74 -10.68 9.76 -10.82
N GLY A 75 -9.54 10.39 -10.55
CA GLY A 75 -9.15 10.80 -9.19
C GLY A 75 -8.81 9.65 -8.23
N LYS A 76 -8.43 8.46 -8.72
CA LYS A 76 -8.02 7.32 -7.88
C LYS A 76 -6.88 7.69 -6.91
N SER A 77 -5.80 8.29 -7.42
CA SER A 77 -4.69 8.76 -6.58
C SER A 77 -5.10 9.91 -5.65
N SER A 78 -6.02 10.77 -6.08
CA SER A 78 -6.58 11.83 -5.25
C SER A 78 -7.42 11.28 -4.09
N LEU A 79 -8.13 10.16 -4.29
CA LEU A 79 -8.84 9.44 -3.23
C LEU A 79 -7.84 8.88 -2.21
N VAL A 80 -6.73 8.28 -2.65
CA VAL A 80 -5.67 7.80 -1.74
C VAL A 80 -5.11 8.94 -0.89
N ALA A 81 -4.82 10.10 -1.49
CA ALA A 81 -4.38 11.29 -0.76
C ALA A 81 -5.44 11.80 0.24
N ALA A 82 -6.71 11.81 -0.15
CA ALA A 82 -7.81 12.18 0.76
C ALA A 82 -7.94 11.22 1.95
N VAL A 83 -7.77 9.91 1.73
CA VAL A 83 -7.75 8.89 2.80
C VAL A 83 -6.56 9.11 3.73
N ALA A 84 -5.36 9.35 3.20
CA ALA A 84 -4.16 9.62 4.00
C ALA A 84 -4.33 10.87 4.88
N ASN A 85 -4.89 11.95 4.32
CA ASN A 85 -5.23 13.17 5.04
C ASN A 85 -6.28 12.94 6.12
N TYR A 86 -7.31 12.14 5.83
CA TYR A 86 -8.39 11.82 6.78
C TYR A 86 -7.88 10.97 7.96
N LEU A 87 -7.09 9.93 7.68
CA LEU A 87 -6.52 9.04 8.70
C LEU A 87 -5.32 9.66 9.44
N ARG A 88 -4.72 10.72 8.87
CA ARG A 88 -3.44 11.31 9.30
C ARG A 88 -2.29 10.29 9.25
N PHE A 89 -2.24 9.49 8.19
CA PHE A 89 -1.22 8.45 7.99
C PHE A 89 -0.21 8.90 6.94
N ASN A 90 1.04 8.45 7.09
CA ASN A 90 2.05 8.60 6.04
C ASN A 90 1.68 7.73 4.83
N LEU A 91 1.98 8.21 3.64
CA LEU A 91 1.79 7.47 2.40
C LEU A 91 3.12 6.78 2.05
N TYR A 92 3.05 5.50 1.68
CA TYR A 92 4.18 4.77 1.11
C TYR A 92 3.80 4.44 -0.33
N ASP A 93 4.44 5.12 -1.27
CA ASP A 93 4.26 4.93 -2.70
C ASP A 93 5.30 3.90 -3.15
N LEU A 94 4.80 2.75 -3.59
CA LEU A 94 5.63 1.62 -4.00
C LEU A 94 5.59 1.53 -5.53
N ASP A 95 6.67 2.00 -6.15
CA ASP A 95 6.92 1.80 -7.57
C ASP A 95 7.45 0.37 -7.80
N LEU A 96 6.64 -0.43 -8.48
CA LEU A 96 6.97 -1.79 -8.88
C LEU A 96 7.55 -1.87 -10.31
N SER A 97 7.81 -0.74 -10.97
CA SER A 97 8.29 -0.71 -12.35
C SER A 97 9.62 -1.45 -12.52
N GLU A 98 10.54 -1.35 -11.54
CA GLU A 98 11.83 -2.05 -11.55
C GLU A 98 11.69 -3.58 -11.51
N ILE A 99 10.61 -4.09 -10.94
CA ILE A 99 10.34 -5.53 -10.82
C ILE A 99 9.20 -5.98 -11.73
N GLN A 100 8.69 -5.09 -12.60
CA GLN A 100 7.60 -5.40 -13.52
C GLN A 100 8.01 -6.49 -14.53
N GLU A 101 9.29 -6.49 -14.96
CA GLU A 101 9.85 -7.57 -15.76
C GLU A 101 9.87 -8.90 -15.00
N LEU A 102 10.25 -8.89 -13.72
CA LEU A 102 10.23 -10.08 -12.85
C LEU A 102 8.81 -10.58 -12.59
N LEU A 103 7.85 -9.68 -12.41
CA LEU A 103 6.42 -9.98 -12.25
C LEU A 103 5.79 -10.53 -13.54
N ALA A 104 6.39 -10.29 -14.71
CA ALA A 104 5.96 -10.90 -15.96
C ALA A 104 6.55 -12.30 -16.16
N GLU A 105 7.74 -12.57 -15.62
CA GLU A 105 8.40 -13.88 -15.67
C GLU A 105 7.83 -14.87 -14.64
N VAL A 106 7.45 -14.38 -13.46
CA VAL A 106 6.80 -15.17 -12.42
C VAL A 106 5.29 -14.94 -12.53
N GLU A 107 4.49 -15.97 -12.80
CA GLU A 107 3.03 -15.87 -12.81
C GLU A 107 2.50 -15.54 -11.40
N VAL A 108 2.52 -14.26 -11.02
CA VAL A 108 2.07 -13.76 -9.71
C VAL A 108 0.82 -12.90 -9.91
N THR A 109 -0.20 -13.19 -9.11
CA THR A 109 -1.43 -12.41 -9.08
C THR A 109 -1.26 -11.14 -8.24
N PRO A 110 -1.99 -10.05 -8.54
CA PRO A 110 -2.03 -8.87 -7.68
C PRO A 110 -2.46 -9.18 -6.23
N ALA A 111 -3.22 -10.26 -6.03
CA ALA A 111 -3.63 -10.74 -4.71
C ALA A 111 -2.46 -11.30 -3.90
N GLU A 112 -1.57 -12.08 -4.52
CA GLU A 112 -0.36 -12.61 -3.87
C GLU A 112 0.61 -11.49 -3.50
N VAL A 113 0.81 -10.52 -4.40
CA VAL A 113 1.62 -9.32 -4.10
C VAL A 113 1.03 -8.56 -2.90
N SER A 114 -0.29 -8.35 -2.92
CA SER A 114 -1.00 -7.69 -1.81
C SER A 114 -0.86 -8.47 -0.51
N GLU A 115 -0.94 -9.80 -0.55
CA GLU A 115 -0.75 -10.65 0.63
C GLU A 115 0.65 -10.48 1.21
N MET A 116 1.70 -10.52 0.37
CA MET A 116 3.08 -10.35 0.82
C MET A 116 3.31 -9.00 1.48
N LEU A 117 2.85 -7.93 0.84
CA LEU A 117 2.97 -6.57 1.39
C LEU A 117 2.19 -6.43 2.70
N LEU A 118 1.03 -7.07 2.81
CA LEU A 118 0.22 -7.10 4.02
C LEU A 118 0.75 -8.09 5.07
N ARG A 119 1.87 -8.79 4.90
CA ARG A 119 2.42 -9.66 5.98
C ARG A 119 3.07 -8.85 7.08
N ASN A 120 3.83 -7.81 6.73
CA ASN A 120 4.54 -6.97 7.69
C ASN A 120 3.95 -5.55 7.77
N GLU A 121 3.98 -4.95 8.96
CA GLU A 121 3.61 -3.54 9.15
C GLU A 121 4.78 -2.59 8.82
N ASP A 122 6.00 -3.11 8.84
CA ASP A 122 7.21 -2.41 8.42
C ASP A 122 7.33 -2.46 6.89
N ALA A 123 7.37 -1.27 6.28
CA ALA A 123 7.42 -1.12 4.83
C ALA A 123 8.75 -1.61 4.23
N ASP A 124 9.87 -1.47 4.94
CA ASP A 124 11.17 -1.99 4.51
C ASP A 124 11.14 -3.53 4.47
N ILE A 125 10.62 -4.15 5.54
CA ILE A 125 10.55 -5.61 5.63
C ILE A 125 9.54 -6.18 4.63
N ALA A 126 8.41 -5.49 4.43
CA ALA A 126 7.41 -5.89 3.44
C ALA A 126 7.98 -5.86 2.01
N LEU A 127 8.71 -4.80 1.66
CA LEU A 127 9.36 -4.68 0.36
C LEU A 127 10.45 -5.73 0.16
N LEU A 128 11.31 -5.93 1.17
CA LEU A 128 12.34 -6.96 1.13
C LEU A 128 11.73 -8.35 0.92
N GLY A 129 10.66 -8.68 1.65
CA GLY A 129 9.97 -9.96 1.51
C GLY A 129 9.34 -10.16 0.12
N LEU A 130 8.85 -9.09 -0.51
CA LEU A 130 8.35 -9.15 -1.88
C LEU A 130 9.49 -9.37 -2.88
N VAL A 131 10.61 -8.67 -2.72
CA VAL A 131 11.78 -8.83 -3.59
C VAL A 131 12.37 -10.24 -3.45
N GLU A 132 12.48 -10.78 -2.24
CA GLU A 132 12.90 -12.17 -2.00
C GLU A 132 11.94 -13.20 -2.61
N PHE A 133 10.64 -12.92 -2.62
CA PHE A 133 9.63 -13.79 -3.22
C PHE A 133 9.73 -13.79 -4.75
N LEU A 134 10.00 -12.63 -5.36
CA LEU A 134 10.05 -12.46 -6.81
C LEU A 134 11.43 -12.77 -7.41
N THR A 135 12.51 -12.61 -6.64
CA THR A 135 13.82 -13.03 -7.10
C THR A 135 13.85 -14.56 -7.15
N PRO A 136 13.98 -15.17 -8.34
CA PRO A 136 14.02 -16.61 -8.43
C PRO A 136 15.20 -17.12 -7.62
N LYS A 137 15.01 -18.25 -6.92
CA LYS A 137 16.08 -19.08 -6.33
C LYS A 137 17.13 -19.39 -7.41
N LYS A 138 18.09 -18.49 -7.63
CA LYS A 138 19.20 -18.62 -8.57
C LYS A 138 20.30 -19.55 -8.02
N GLN A 139 19.92 -20.66 -7.39
CA GLN A 139 20.79 -21.81 -7.15
C GLN A 139 20.04 -23.08 -7.51
N GLY A 140 20.40 -23.69 -8.65
CA GLY A 140 19.88 -25.00 -9.04
C GLY A 140 20.06 -25.43 -10.49
N LYS A 141 20.69 -24.64 -11.37
CA LYS A 141 20.97 -25.09 -12.74
C LYS A 141 22.28 -24.51 -13.31
N LYS A 142 23.40 -24.94 -12.72
CA LYS A 142 24.74 -24.80 -13.33
C LYS A 142 25.61 -26.04 -13.13
N ASP A 143 24.99 -27.22 -13.05
CA ASP A 143 25.71 -28.49 -13.18
C ASP A 143 25.07 -29.26 -14.34
N SER A 144 25.75 -29.25 -15.49
CA SER A 144 25.71 -30.26 -16.58
C SER A 144 25.94 -29.61 -17.94
N VAL A 145 27.20 -29.31 -18.26
CA VAL A 145 27.76 -29.71 -19.56
C VAL A 145 29.18 -30.19 -19.26
N LYS A 146 29.36 -31.51 -19.36
CA LYS A 146 30.65 -32.19 -19.48
C LYS A 146 31.24 -31.92 -20.86
#